data_AF-A0A392RGR7-F1
#
_entry.id   AF-A0A392RGR7-F1
#
_cell.length_a   1.000
_cell.length_b   1.000
_cell.length_c   1.000
_cell.angle_alpha   90.00
_cell.angle_beta   90.00
_cell.angle_gamma   90.00
#
_symmetry.space_group_name_H-M   'P 1'
#
loop_
_entity.id
_entity.type
_entity.pdbx_description
1 polymer ?
#
loop_
_entity_poly.entity_id
_entity_poly.type
_entity_poly.pdbx_seq_one_letter_code
_entity_poly.pdbx_strand_id
1 'polypeptide(L)'
;MLSLRTARGLDLKRFQESFGSSLVLSLLEVYKPYVESGHVVFLDEQRRTIRIDDINNSLLYETNSERRVAYMRLSDPNGFLLSNELISLAFGVIDSWKDYPSALQEAT
;
A
#
# COMPACT_ATOMS: atom_id res chain seq x y z
N MET A 1 -1.01 -7.67 -9.04
CA MET A 1 -1.54 -6.87 -10.18
C MET A 1 -3.06 -6.79 -10.17
N LEU A 2 -3.80 -7.91 -10.21
CA LEU A 2 -5.26 -7.89 -10.31
C LEU A 2 -5.94 -7.27 -9.07
N SER A 3 -5.47 -7.59 -7.86
CA SER A 3 -6.11 -7.17 -6.61
C SER A 3 -6.29 -5.65 -6.49
N LEU A 4 -5.30 -4.85 -6.91
CA LEU A 4 -5.37 -3.38 -6.91
C LEU A 4 -6.48 -2.82 -7.80
N ARG A 5 -6.80 -3.52 -8.89
CA ARG A 5 -7.89 -3.16 -9.83
C ARG A 5 -9.25 -3.68 -9.39
N THR A 6 -9.31 -4.55 -8.38
CA THR A 6 -10.61 -5.03 -7.89
C THR A 6 -11.18 -4.06 -6.87
N ALA A 7 -12.51 -3.98 -6.78
CA ALA A 7 -13.18 -3.31 -5.67
C ALA A 7 -12.79 -3.88 -4.30
N ARG A 8 -12.29 -5.13 -4.25
CA ARG A 8 -11.81 -5.76 -3.03
C ARG A 8 -10.46 -5.21 -2.55
N GLY A 9 -9.64 -4.67 -3.45
CA GLY A 9 -8.29 -4.20 -3.14
C GLY A 9 -7.28 -5.30 -2.85
N LEU A 10 -6.03 -4.88 -2.74
CA LEU A 10 -4.92 -5.66 -2.19
C LEU A 10 -5.10 -5.77 -0.68
N ASP A 11 -5.08 -6.99 -0.17
CA ASP A 11 -5.08 -7.31 1.26
C ASP A 11 -3.66 -7.14 1.81
N LEU A 12 -3.44 -6.10 2.61
CA LEU A 12 -2.12 -5.75 3.11
C LEU A 12 -1.67 -6.67 4.23
N LYS A 13 -2.60 -7.26 5.00
CA LYS A 13 -2.26 -8.23 6.05
C LYS A 13 -1.66 -9.50 5.44
N ARG A 14 -2.33 -10.07 4.43
CA ARG A 14 -1.80 -11.25 3.72
C ARG A 14 -0.53 -10.94 2.94
N PHE A 15 -0.44 -9.73 2.40
CA PHE A 15 0.76 -9.27 1.71
C PHE A 15 1.94 -9.14 2.67
N GLN A 16 1.73 -8.57 3.86
CA GLN A 16 2.71 -8.49 4.94
C GLN A 16 3.19 -9.88 5.39
N GLU A 17 2.25 -10.81 5.60
CA GLU A 17 2.58 -12.20 5.96
C GLU A 17 3.48 -12.89 4.92
N SER A 18 3.38 -12.49 3.65
CA SER A 18 4.13 -13.11 2.55
C SER A 18 5.44 -12.39 2.21
N PHE A 19 5.51 -11.08 2.42
CA PHE A 19 6.61 -10.25 1.92
C PHE A 19 7.25 -9.32 2.98
N GLY A 20 6.72 -9.30 4.20
CA GLY A 20 7.24 -8.50 5.31
C GLY A 20 6.62 -7.11 5.45
N SER A 21 6.72 -6.61 6.68
CA SER A 21 6.26 -5.29 7.14
C SER A 21 6.92 -4.12 6.41
N SER A 22 8.24 -4.19 6.24
CA SER A 22 9.02 -3.14 5.57
C SER A 22 8.52 -2.84 4.15
N LEU A 23 8.22 -3.89 3.37
CA LEU A 23 7.70 -3.72 2.01
C LEU A 23 6.31 -3.08 2.00
N VAL A 24 5.45 -3.45 2.94
CA VAL A 24 4.12 -2.84 3.07
C VAL A 24 4.23 -1.35 3.39
N LEU A 25 5.11 -0.97 4.32
CA LEU A 25 5.36 0.43 4.64
C LEU A 25 5.85 1.22 3.42
N SER A 26 6.85 0.71 2.69
CA SER A 26 7.34 1.36 1.46
C SER A 26 6.26 1.52 0.40
N LEU A 27 5.36 0.54 0.24
CA LEU A 27 4.21 0.66 -0.66
C LEU A 27 3.27 1.76 -0.20
N LEU A 28 2.92 1.81 1.09
CA LEU A 28 2.03 2.85 1.63
C LEU A 28 2.62 4.25 1.42
N GLU A 29 3.92 4.43 1.62
CA GLU A 29 4.62 5.69 1.41
C GLU A 29 4.59 6.13 -0.07
N VAL A 30 4.93 5.23 -1.00
CA VAL A 30 4.90 5.53 -2.44
C VAL A 30 3.50 5.89 -2.93
N TYR A 31 2.46 5.27 -2.37
CA TYR A 31 1.08 5.52 -2.80
C TYR A 31 0.42 6.74 -2.15
N LYS A 32 0.99 7.30 -1.08
CA LYS A 32 0.47 8.46 -0.36
C LYS A 32 0.07 9.66 -1.26
N PRO A 33 0.92 10.17 -2.16
CA PRO A 33 0.53 11.30 -3.05
C PRO A 33 -0.62 10.93 -4.00
N TYR A 34 -0.78 9.64 -4.30
CA TYR A 34 -1.87 9.13 -5.13
C TYR A 34 -3.17 8.95 -4.34
N VAL A 35 -3.10 8.79 -3.02
CA VAL A 35 -4.26 8.89 -2.13
C VAL A 35 -4.70 10.36 -2.01
N GLU A 36 -3.75 11.28 -1.84
CA GLU A 36 -4.01 12.73 -1.77
C GLU A 36 -4.70 13.27 -3.04
N SER A 37 -4.25 12.82 -4.20
CA SER A 37 -4.83 13.18 -5.49
C SER A 37 -6.08 12.36 -5.88
N GLY A 38 -6.51 11.42 -5.02
CA GLY A 38 -7.73 10.65 -5.21
C GLY A 38 -7.64 9.51 -6.22
N HIS A 39 -6.44 9.08 -6.62
CA HIS A 39 -6.21 7.97 -7.55
C HIS A 39 -6.12 6.61 -6.86
N VAL A 40 -5.74 6.59 -5.57
CA VAL A 40 -5.65 5.41 -4.72
C VAL A 40 -6.55 5.60 -3.50
N VAL A 41 -7.15 4.50 -3.04
CA VAL A 41 -7.99 4.46 -1.85
C VAL A 41 -7.36 3.51 -0.85
N PHE A 42 -7.08 4.02 0.34
CA PHE A 42 -6.75 3.22 1.52
C PHE A 42 -8.01 2.91 2.30
N LEU A 43 -8.09 1.67 2.79
CA LEU A 43 -9.28 1.12 3.42
C LEU A 43 -8.91 0.46 4.76
N ASP A 44 -9.80 0.61 5.75
CA ASP A 44 -9.68 -0.09 7.03
C ASP A 44 -10.15 -1.55 6.93
N GLU A 45 -10.09 -2.30 8.04
CA GLU A 45 -10.53 -3.70 8.09
C GLU A 45 -12.00 -3.90 7.69
N GLN A 46 -12.81 -2.87 7.89
CA GLN A 46 -14.24 -2.83 7.57
C GLN A 46 -14.48 -2.30 6.13
N ARG A 47 -13.40 -2.12 5.36
CA ARG A 47 -13.38 -1.61 3.98
C ARG A 47 -13.94 -0.20 3.85
N ARG A 48 -13.79 0.62 4.89
CA ARG A 48 -14.15 2.04 4.86
C ARG A 48 -12.93 2.86 4.44
N THR A 49 -13.15 3.86 3.60
CA THR A 49 -12.09 4.78 3.16
C THR A 49 -11.49 5.52 4.36
N ILE A 50 -10.17 5.49 4.44
CA ILE A 50 -9.40 6.23 5.43
C ILE A 50 -9.05 7.60 4.83
N ARG A 51 -9.21 8.67 5.61
CA ARG A 51 -8.81 10.01 5.17
C ARG A 51 -7.31 10.17 5.24
N ILE A 52 -6.73 10.97 4.36
CA ILE A 52 -5.29 11.20 4.35
C ILE A 52 -4.78 11.84 5.64
N ASP A 53 -5.57 12.71 6.27
CA ASP A 53 -5.24 13.35 7.54
C ASP A 53 -5.05 12.33 8.67
N ASP A 54 -5.79 11.21 8.60
CA ASP A 54 -5.70 10.10 9.54
C ASP A 54 -4.46 9.21 9.28
N ILE A 55 -3.95 9.21 8.05
CA ILE A 55 -2.79 8.43 7.60
C ILE A 55 -1.50 9.15 7.98
N ASN A 56 -1.43 10.47 7.74
CA ASN A 56 -0.25 11.29 8.03
C ASN A 56 0.13 11.29 9.50
N ASN A 57 -0.87 11.36 10.38
CA ASN A 57 -0.65 11.24 11.83
C ASN A 57 -0.24 9.82 12.26
N SER A 58 -0.45 8.79 11.44
CA SER A 58 -0.22 7.39 11.81
C SER A 58 1.08 6.81 11.23
N LEU A 59 1.59 7.31 10.11
CA LEU A 59 2.88 6.89 9.52
C LEU A 59 4.08 7.51 10.24
N LEU A 60 3.92 8.72 10.80
CA LEU A 60 4.97 9.41 11.57
C LEU A 60 5.30 8.74 12.90
N TYR A 61 4.42 7.86 13.38
CA TYR A 61 4.66 7.01 14.54
C TYR A 61 4.69 5.57 14.02
N GLU A 62 5.88 5.12 13.60
CA GLU A 62 6.24 3.82 12.96
C GLU A 62 5.67 2.55 13.63
N THR A 63 4.89 2.67 14.70
CA THR A 63 4.46 1.56 15.55
C THR A 63 3.03 1.07 15.30
N ASN A 64 2.20 1.74 14.48
CA ASN A 64 0.80 1.31 14.31
C ASN A 64 0.15 1.54 12.92
N SER A 65 0.89 1.99 11.92
CA SER A 65 0.33 2.31 10.59
C SER A 65 -0.24 1.06 9.88
N GLU A 66 0.41 -0.09 10.07
CA GLU A 66 -0.04 -1.41 9.60
C GLU A 66 -1.40 -1.83 10.19
N ARG A 67 -1.75 -1.32 11.38
CA ARG A 67 -3.00 -1.70 12.06
C ARG A 67 -4.22 -0.95 11.54
N ARG A 68 -4.02 0.15 10.78
CA ARG A 68 -5.14 0.96 10.28
C ARG A 68 -5.46 0.70 8.81
N VAL A 69 -4.44 0.59 7.95
CA VAL A 69 -4.67 0.31 6.52
C VAL A 69 -4.67 -1.19 6.29
N ALA A 70 -5.84 -1.77 6.11
CA ALA A 70 -5.99 -3.21 5.86
C ALA A 70 -6.02 -3.54 4.37
N TYR A 71 -6.54 -2.63 3.55
CA TYR A 71 -6.60 -2.81 2.11
C TYR A 71 -6.25 -1.53 1.36
N MET A 72 -5.76 -1.70 0.13
CA MET A 72 -5.59 -0.60 -0.80
C MET A 72 -6.07 -0.97 -2.21
N ARG A 73 -6.64 -0.02 -2.94
CA ARG A 73 -7.09 -0.21 -4.32
C ARG A 73 -6.97 1.07 -5.13
N LEU A 74 -7.03 0.94 -6.44
CA LEU A 74 -7.21 2.11 -7.32
C LEU A 74 -8.63 2.67 -7.15
N SER A 75 -8.76 3.99 -7.15
CA SER A 75 -10.04 4.68 -7.03
C SER A 75 -10.98 4.36 -8.18
N ASP A 76 -10.42 4.31 -9.39
CA ASP A 76 -11.10 3.82 -10.59
C ASP A 76 -10.62 2.40 -10.93
N PRO A 77 -11.29 1.35 -10.41
CA PRO A 77 -10.91 -0.04 -10.66
C PRO A 77 -11.05 -0.44 -12.14
N ASN A 78 -11.90 0.25 -12.90
CA ASN A 78 -12.12 0.03 -14.33
C ASN A 78 -11.38 1.06 -15.21
N GLY A 79 -10.77 2.07 -14.58
CA GLY A 79 -10.09 3.19 -15.22
C GLY A 79 -8.74 2.82 -15.77
N PHE A 80 -8.58 3.04 -17.07
CA PHE A 80 -7.33 2.73 -17.77
C PHE A 80 -6.26 3.82 -17.60
N LEU A 81 -6.67 5.07 -17.40
CA LEU A 81 -5.85 6.24 -17.70
C LEU A 81 -4.53 6.32 -16.90
N LEU A 82 -4.48 5.78 -15.68
CA LEU A 82 -3.29 5.79 -14.81
C LEU A 82 -3.02 4.45 -14.12
N SER A 83 -3.85 3.43 -14.37
CA SER A 83 -3.74 2.18 -13.60
C SER A 83 -2.45 1.42 -13.90
N ASN A 84 -1.93 1.49 -15.13
CA ASN A 84 -0.67 0.83 -15.47
C ASN A 84 0.54 1.51 -14.80
N GLU A 85 0.56 2.83 -14.72
CA GLU A 85 1.62 3.60 -14.06
C GLU A 85 1.64 3.32 -12.55
N LEU A 86 0.47 3.42 -11.91
CA LEU A 86 0.32 3.12 -10.48
C LEU A 86 0.69 1.68 -10.16
N ILE A 87 0.36 0.72 -11.02
CA ILE A 87 0.76 -0.67 -10.83
C ILE A 87 2.28 -0.84 -10.99
N SER A 88 2.88 -0.17 -11.98
CA SER A 88 4.35 -0.20 -12.18
C SER A 88 5.11 0.37 -10.99
N LEU A 89 4.56 1.38 -10.31
CA LEU A 89 5.13 1.92 -9.06
C LEU A 89 5.23 0.85 -7.96
N ALA A 90 4.20 0.03 -7.74
CA ALA A 90 4.29 -1.09 -6.80
C ALA A 90 5.39 -2.07 -7.20
N PHE A 91 5.53 -2.38 -8.48
CA PHE A 91 6.59 -3.28 -8.93
C PHE A 91 7.98 -2.68 -8.75
N GLY A 92 8.16 -1.38 -8.95
CA GLY A 92 9.43 -0.70 -8.66
C GLY A 92 9.84 -0.79 -7.20
N VAL A 93 8.88 -0.67 -6.27
CA VAL A 93 9.12 -0.87 -4.83
C VAL A 93 9.50 -2.32 -4.52
N ILE A 94 8.79 -3.29 -5.10
CA ILE A 94 9.07 -4.72 -4.90
C ILE A 94 10.45 -5.10 -5.46
N ASP A 95 10.83 -4.58 -6.62
CA ASP A 95 12.13 -4.82 -7.25
C ASP A 95 13.25 -4.26 -6.38
N SER A 96 13.11 -3.00 -5.95
CA SER A 96 14.05 -2.33 -5.05
C SER A 96 14.20 -3.06 -3.70
N TRP A 97 13.14 -3.70 -3.21
CA TRP A 97 13.18 -4.52 -1.98
C TRP A 97 13.95 -5.83 -2.15
N LYS A 98 13.92 -6.46 -3.33
CA LYS A 98 14.63 -7.72 -3.58
C LYS A 98 16.15 -7.57 -3.55
N ASP A 99 16.65 -6.37 -3.79
CA ASP A 99 18.08 -6.04 -3.71
C ASP A 99 18.58 -5.80 -2.27
N TYR A 100 17.69 -5.81 -1.26
CA TYR A 100 18.12 -5.72 0.14
C TYR A 100 18.68 -7.05 0.65
N PRO A 101 19.85 -7.05 1.33
CA PRO A 101 20.43 -8.27 1.91
C PRO A 101 19.49 -8.86 2.96
N SER A 102 19.26 -10.17 2.87
CA SER A 102 18.29 -10.95 3.67
C SER A 102 18.46 -10.84 5.19
N ALA A 103 19.60 -10.34 5.67
CA ALA A 103 19.89 -10.14 7.10
C ALA A 103 19.10 -8.99 7.76
N LEU A 104 18.50 -8.08 6.97
CA LEU A 104 17.69 -6.95 7.46
C LEU A 104 16.18 -7.14 7.25
N GLN A 105 15.76 -8.24 6.62
CA GLN A 105 14.34 -8.52 6.33
C GLN A 105 13.53 -8.97 7.56
N GLU A 106 14.19 -9.41 8.64
CA GLU A 106 13.54 -9.93 9.87
C GLU A 106 13.71 -9.03 11.11
N ALA A 107 14.32 -7.85 10.97
CA ALA A 107 14.58 -6.96 12.09
C ALA A 107 14.08 -5.53 11.80
N THR A 108 12.77 -5.30 11.92
CA THR A 108 12.09 -4.09 12.45
C THR A 108 10.59 -4.27 12.31
#